data_AF-A0A554K6B1-F1
#
_entry.id   AF-A0A554K6B1-F1
#
_cell.length_a   1.000
_cell.length_b   1.000
_cell.length_c   1.000
_cell.angle_alpha   90.00
_cell.angle_beta   90.00
_cell.angle_gamma   90.00
#
_symmetry.space_group_name_H-M   'P 1'
#
loop_
_entity.id
_entity.type
_entity.pdbx_description
1 polymer ?
#
loop_
_entity_poly.entity_id
_entity_poly.type
_entity_poly.pdbx_seq_one_letter_code
_entity_poly.pdbx_strand_id
1 'polypeptide(L)'
;MRVQKKHLFLSALLLVIFASVLGVCYGSIESLCAPGRYENTAIFIMLFSASMFLSILPLIFLPDSFSSTWFRFTKYYLPITAIIIIITPGVDTSILGVDKEFMTWALSGLYLFLSLIIIFWKHLRAKKEKPL
;
A
#
# COMPACT_ATOMS: atom_id res chain seq x y z
N MET A 1 -19.42 -7.11 -13.86
CA MET A 1 -18.32 -6.30 -13.30
C MET A 1 -18.17 -6.35 -11.76
N ARG A 2 -19.23 -6.57 -10.96
CA ARG A 2 -19.13 -6.83 -9.49
C ARG A 2 -18.15 -7.96 -9.12
N VAL A 3 -17.97 -8.92 -10.02
CA VAL A 3 -17.04 -10.06 -9.92
C VAL A 3 -15.56 -9.60 -9.91
N GLN A 4 -15.18 -8.59 -10.71
CA GLN A 4 -13.79 -8.11 -10.74
C GLN A 4 -13.36 -7.42 -9.45
N LYS A 5 -14.25 -6.67 -8.80
CA LYS A 5 -13.96 -6.06 -7.47
C LYS A 5 -13.76 -7.11 -6.39
N LYS A 6 -14.55 -8.19 -6.42
CA LYS A 6 -14.40 -9.32 -5.50
C LYS A 6 -13.06 -10.04 -5.71
N HIS A 7 -12.66 -10.27 -6.97
CA HIS A 7 -11.34 -10.84 -7.26
C HIS A 7 -10.19 -9.92 -6.86
N LEU A 8 -10.33 -8.61 -7.07
CA LEU A 8 -9.34 -7.63 -6.63
C LEU A 8 -9.19 -7.62 -5.11
N PHE A 9 -10.31 -7.65 -4.39
CA PHE A 9 -10.32 -7.70 -2.93
C PHE A 9 -9.73 -9.01 -2.41
N LEU A 10 -10.11 -10.15 -2.97
CA LEU A 10 -9.54 -11.46 -2.62
C LEU A 10 -8.04 -11.51 -2.91
N SER A 11 -7.61 -11.01 -4.07
CA SER A 11 -6.19 -10.93 -4.43
C SER A 11 -5.41 -10.03 -3.47
N ALA A 12 -5.94 -8.84 -3.14
CA ALA A 12 -5.31 -7.94 -2.17
C ALA A 12 -5.26 -8.55 -0.76
N LEU A 13 -6.34 -9.19 -0.32
CA LEU A 13 -6.40 -9.88 0.96
C LEU A 13 -5.36 -11.01 1.05
N LEU A 14 -5.27 -11.82 -0.01
CA LEU A 14 -4.33 -12.94 -0.08
C LEU A 14 -2.88 -12.44 -0.12
N LEU A 15 -2.64 -11.31 -0.79
CA LEU A 15 -1.34 -10.65 -0.84
C LEU A 15 -0.96 -10.06 0.53
N VAL A 16 -1.91 -9.46 1.27
CA VAL A 16 -1.70 -9.04 2.66
C VAL A 16 -1.38 -10.22 3.55
N ILE A 17 -2.14 -11.32 3.48
CA ILE A 17 -1.90 -12.52 4.28
C ILE A 17 -0.51 -13.08 3.96
N PHE A 18 -0.16 -13.22 2.69
CA PHE A 18 1.15 -13.71 2.26
C PHE A 18 2.29 -12.79 2.73
N ALA A 19 2.14 -11.48 2.57
CA ALA A 19 3.11 -10.50 3.05
C ALA A 19 3.23 -10.49 4.58
N SER A 20 2.13 -10.76 5.28
CA SER A 20 2.12 -10.90 6.75
C SER A 20 2.82 -12.19 7.17
N VAL A 21 2.61 -13.31 6.48
CA VAL A 21 3.34 -14.56 6.75
C VAL A 21 4.84 -14.38 6.51
N LEU A 22 5.22 -13.68 5.43
CA LEU A 22 6.61 -13.32 5.15
C LEU A 22 7.18 -12.29 6.14
N GLY A 23 6.35 -11.36 6.62
CA GLY A 23 6.71 -10.32 7.59
C GLY A 23 6.77 -10.83 9.04
N VAL A 24 6.00 -11.87 9.39
CA VAL A 24 5.99 -12.54 10.70
C VAL A 24 7.22 -13.43 10.91
N CYS A 25 8.07 -13.61 9.89
CA CYS A 25 9.47 -14.03 10.07
C CYS A 25 10.28 -13.14 11.04
N TYR A 26 9.70 -12.03 11.53
CA TYR A 26 10.26 -11.14 12.55
C TYR A 26 10.10 -11.67 14.00
N GLY A 27 9.54 -12.86 14.23
CA GLY A 27 9.36 -13.40 15.59
C GLY A 27 9.34 -14.93 15.69
N SER A 28 10.27 -15.48 16.47
CA SER A 28 10.30 -16.82 17.10
C SER A 28 10.32 -18.08 16.23
N ILE A 29 10.26 -17.98 14.89
CA ILE A 29 10.40 -19.12 13.95
C ILE A 29 11.66 -18.98 13.09
N GLU A 30 12.82 -18.87 13.74
CA GLU A 30 14.14 -18.69 13.09
C GLU A 30 14.55 -19.85 12.15
N SER A 31 13.90 -21.02 12.22
CA SER A 31 14.29 -22.20 11.43
C SER A 31 13.77 -22.20 9.99
N LEU A 32 12.84 -21.30 9.63
CA LEU A 32 12.23 -21.22 8.30
C LEU A 32 12.64 -19.96 7.52
N CYS A 33 13.28 -18.99 8.16
CA CYS A 33 13.66 -17.72 7.55
C CYS A 33 15.21 -17.65 7.52
N ALA A 34 15.78 -17.36 6.34
CA ALA A 34 17.22 -17.40 6.12
C ALA A 34 17.99 -16.52 7.14
N PRO A 35 19.12 -17.00 7.70
CA PRO A 35 19.80 -16.32 8.79
C PRO A 35 20.40 -15.00 8.32
N GLY A 36 19.99 -13.91 8.98
CA GLY A 36 20.71 -12.64 9.13
C GLY A 36 21.20 -11.95 7.85
N ARG A 37 20.46 -10.93 7.38
CA ARG A 37 20.96 -9.71 6.67
C ARG A 37 19.88 -8.91 5.93
N TYR A 38 18.66 -9.41 5.81
CA TYR A 38 17.58 -8.74 5.06
C TYR A 38 16.53 -8.09 5.96
N GLU A 39 16.98 -7.27 6.89
CA GLU A 39 16.11 -6.31 7.57
C GLU A 39 15.57 -5.32 6.52
N ASN A 40 14.28 -4.96 6.59
CA ASN A 40 13.64 -3.80 5.93
C ASN A 40 12.86 -4.00 4.62
N THR A 41 13.09 -5.03 3.79
CA THR A 41 12.31 -5.14 2.52
C THR A 41 10.93 -5.81 2.73
N ALA A 42 10.82 -6.74 3.66
CA ALA A 42 9.54 -7.38 3.99
C ALA A 42 8.52 -6.39 4.60
N ILE A 43 9.00 -5.46 5.43
CA ILE A 43 8.20 -4.39 6.04
C ILE A 43 7.57 -3.49 4.96
N PHE A 44 8.32 -3.15 3.91
CA PHE A 44 7.79 -2.42 2.76
C PHE A 44 6.65 -3.14 2.08
N ILE A 45 6.82 -4.42 1.78
CA ILE A 45 5.78 -5.22 1.13
C ILE A 45 4.54 -5.29 2.02
N MET A 46 4.72 -5.52 3.33
CA MET A 46 3.62 -5.59 4.29
C MET A 46 2.84 -4.28 4.39
N LEU A 47 3.52 -3.15 4.63
CA LEU A 47 2.89 -1.83 4.79
C LEU A 47 2.18 -1.38 3.51
N PHE A 48 2.79 -1.52 2.34
CA PHE A 48 2.15 -1.16 1.09
C PHE A 48 0.94 -2.05 0.79
N SER A 49 1.02 -3.36 1.08
CA SER A 49 -0.09 -4.28 0.89
C SER A 49 -1.26 -3.91 1.81
N ALA A 50 -0.98 -3.59 3.08
CA ALA A 50 -1.99 -3.14 4.04
C ALA A 50 -2.63 -1.82 3.60
N SER A 51 -1.85 -0.82 3.21
CA SER A 51 -2.37 0.46 2.70
C SER A 51 -3.20 0.28 1.42
N MET A 52 -2.75 -0.59 0.51
CA MET A 52 -3.50 -0.93 -0.70
C MET A 52 -4.84 -1.58 -0.34
N PHE A 53 -4.84 -2.55 0.57
CA PHE A 53 -6.06 -3.20 1.04
C PHE A 53 -7.04 -2.20 1.67
N LEU A 54 -6.55 -1.34 2.57
CA LEU A 54 -7.37 -0.28 3.20
C LEU A 54 -7.97 0.68 2.18
N SER A 55 -7.20 1.06 1.16
CA SER A 55 -7.71 1.93 0.08
C SER A 55 -8.75 1.26 -0.82
N ILE A 56 -8.75 -0.08 -0.93
CA ILE A 56 -9.74 -0.83 -1.72
C ILE A 56 -11.09 -0.92 -1.00
N LEU A 57 -11.14 -0.93 0.34
CA LEU A 57 -12.38 -1.00 1.12
C LEU A 57 -13.47 -0.01 0.65
N PRO A 58 -13.21 1.31 0.56
CA PRO A 58 -14.20 2.26 0.05
C PRO A 58 -14.51 2.07 -1.45
N LEU A 59 -13.56 1.56 -2.25
CA LEU A 59 -13.77 1.31 -3.70
C LEU A 59 -14.81 0.21 -3.97
N ILE A 60 -15.04 -0.72 -3.04
CA ILE A 60 -16.02 -1.80 -3.18
C ILE A 60 -17.44 -1.23 -3.30
N PHE A 61 -17.72 -0.15 -2.58
CA PHE A 61 -19.04 0.48 -2.53
C PHE A 61 -19.26 1.54 -3.62
N LEU A 62 -18.19 1.97 -4.29
CA LEU A 62 -18.24 3.03 -5.29
C LEU A 62 -18.40 2.48 -6.72
N PRO A 63 -18.94 3.27 -7.67
CA PRO A 63 -19.03 2.88 -9.09
C PRO A 63 -17.65 2.61 -9.73
N ASP A 64 -17.63 1.83 -10.83
CA ASP A 64 -16.39 1.45 -11.54
C ASP A 64 -15.63 2.67 -12.14
N SER A 65 -16.29 3.80 -12.32
CA SER A 65 -15.66 5.05 -12.77
C SER A 65 -14.67 5.63 -11.74
N PHE A 66 -14.70 5.17 -10.50
CA PHE A 66 -13.81 5.59 -9.41
C PHE A 66 -12.54 4.73 -9.37
N SER A 67 -12.67 3.43 -9.65
CA SER A 67 -11.53 2.52 -9.65
C SER A 67 -10.52 2.86 -10.74
N SER A 68 -10.95 3.31 -11.93
CA SER A 68 -10.03 3.67 -13.02
C SER A 68 -9.06 4.80 -12.68
N THR A 69 -9.51 5.82 -11.94
CA THR A 69 -8.68 6.97 -11.56
C THR A 69 -7.69 6.57 -10.48
N TRP A 70 -8.16 5.82 -9.48
CA TRP A 70 -7.33 5.27 -8.42
C TRP A 70 -6.27 4.30 -8.99
N PHE A 71 -6.64 3.41 -9.92
CA PHE A 71 -5.70 2.49 -10.58
C PHE A 71 -4.58 3.21 -11.33
N ARG A 72 -4.90 4.32 -12.02
CA ARG A 72 -3.88 5.14 -12.69
C ARG A 72 -2.90 5.73 -11.68
N PHE A 73 -3.40 6.25 -10.56
CA PHE A 73 -2.56 6.74 -9.48
C PHE A 73 -1.64 5.64 -8.93
N THR A 74 -2.21 4.49 -8.53
CA THR A 74 -1.45 3.35 -7.98
C THR A 74 -0.40 2.82 -8.96
N LYS A 75 -0.71 2.77 -10.27
CA LYS A 75 0.21 2.31 -11.31
C LYS A 75 1.51 3.11 -11.37
N TYR A 76 1.46 4.43 -11.14
CA TYR A 76 2.65 5.28 -11.18
C TYR A 76 3.27 5.46 -9.80
N TYR A 77 2.46 5.53 -8.75
CA TYR A 77 2.95 5.75 -7.39
C TYR A 77 3.84 4.60 -6.91
N LEU A 78 3.37 3.35 -7.05
CA LEU A 78 4.09 2.15 -6.59
C LEU A 78 5.53 2.02 -7.13
N PRO A 79 5.79 2.10 -8.45
CA PRO A 79 7.15 1.99 -8.97
C PRO A 79 8.04 3.15 -8.51
N ILE A 80 7.51 4.37 -8.43
CA ILE A 80 8.26 5.53 -7.94
C ILE A 80 8.69 5.30 -6.48
N THR A 81 7.76 4.86 -5.63
CA THR A 81 8.08 4.60 -4.22
C THR A 81 9.01 3.42 -4.02
N ALA A 82 8.89 2.38 -4.85
CA ALA A 82 9.82 1.26 -4.82
C ALA A 82 11.25 1.71 -5.15
N ILE A 83 11.43 2.56 -6.17
CA ILE A 83 12.74 3.12 -6.52
C ILE A 83 13.30 3.95 -5.36
N ILE A 84 12.48 4.84 -4.77
CA ILE A 84 12.91 5.68 -3.63
C ILE A 84 13.40 4.81 -2.48
N ILE A 85 12.63 3.79 -2.11
CA ILE A 85 12.99 2.92 -0.98
C ILE A 85 14.23 2.09 -1.28
N ILE A 86 14.43 1.64 -2.52
CA ILE A 86 15.65 0.91 -2.91
C ILE A 86 16.90 1.78 -2.72
N ILE A 87 16.84 3.06 -3.08
CA ILE A 87 17.98 3.98 -2.99
C ILE A 87 18.18 4.57 -1.58
N THR A 88 17.18 4.51 -0.69
CA THR A 88 17.30 4.98 0.70
C THR A 88 18.30 4.11 1.49
N PRO A 89 19.27 4.73 2.19
CA PRO A 89 20.23 4.00 3.02
C PRO A 89 19.53 3.27 4.18
N GLY A 90 20.09 2.12 4.57
CA GLY A 90 19.52 1.27 5.61
C GLY A 90 19.74 1.76 7.03
N VAL A 91 20.77 2.59 7.28
CA VAL A 91 21.17 3.03 8.62
C VAL A 91 21.63 4.47 8.54
N ASP A 92 20.91 5.37 9.22
CA ASP A 92 21.35 6.75 9.46
C ASP A 92 21.36 6.98 10.98
N THR A 93 22.51 7.33 11.55
CA THR A 93 22.67 7.56 13.00
C THR A 93 22.29 8.98 13.43
N SER A 94 21.55 9.71 12.60
CA SER A 94 21.16 11.10 12.87
C SER A 94 19.78 11.18 13.51
N ILE A 95 19.54 12.22 14.33
CA ILE A 95 18.27 12.43 15.07
C ILE A 95 17.08 12.65 14.12
N LEU A 96 17.35 13.06 12.87
CA LEU A 96 16.39 13.13 11.75
C LEU A 96 16.72 12.08 10.68
N GLY A 97 17.33 10.95 11.08
CA GLY A 97 17.82 9.92 10.19
C GLY A 97 16.74 9.49 9.21
N VAL A 98 17.01 9.69 7.92
CA VAL A 98 16.12 9.26 6.85
C VAL A 98 16.47 7.81 6.57
N ASP A 99 16.09 6.95 7.51
CA ASP A 99 16.32 5.53 7.37
C ASP A 99 15.23 4.88 6.49
N LYS A 100 15.55 3.69 6.00
CA LYS A 100 14.69 2.93 5.09
C LYS A 100 13.33 2.61 5.71
N GLU A 101 13.30 2.42 7.03
CA GLU A 101 12.06 2.22 7.77
C GLU A 101 11.19 3.49 7.74
N PHE A 102 11.71 4.64 8.18
CA PHE A 102 10.95 5.90 8.15
C PHE A 102 10.41 6.23 6.76
N MET A 103 11.24 6.08 5.71
CA MET A 103 10.80 6.30 4.33
C MET A 103 9.68 5.35 3.91
N THR A 104 9.75 4.09 4.33
CA THR A 104 8.70 3.10 4.07
C THR A 104 7.38 3.49 4.73
N TRP A 105 7.41 3.90 6.00
CA TRP A 105 6.24 4.36 6.73
C TRP A 105 5.65 5.63 6.11
N ALA A 106 6.50 6.62 5.82
CA ALA A 106 6.09 7.89 5.24
C ALA A 106 5.42 7.72 3.87
N LEU A 107 6.04 6.94 2.97
CA LEU A 107 5.50 6.69 1.62
C LEU A 107 4.24 5.82 1.65
N SER A 108 4.17 4.81 2.53
CA SER A 108 2.97 3.99 2.69
C SER A 108 1.79 4.78 3.26
N GLY A 109 2.06 5.68 4.22
CA GLY A 109 1.07 6.59 4.79
C GLY A 109 0.61 7.63 3.78
N LEU A 110 1.54 8.22 3.02
CA LEU A 110 1.22 9.16 1.95
C LEU A 110 0.39 8.51 0.84
N TYR A 111 0.70 7.26 0.46
CA TYR A 111 -0.12 6.50 -0.47
C TYR A 111 -1.56 6.34 0.00
N LEU A 112 -1.75 5.95 1.26
CA LEU A 112 -3.09 5.76 1.85
C LEU A 112 -3.85 7.09 1.87
N PHE A 113 -3.20 8.16 2.34
CA PHE A 113 -3.77 9.50 2.42
C PHE A 113 -4.21 10.02 1.05
N LEU A 114 -3.33 9.97 0.04
CA LEU A 114 -3.64 10.39 -1.33
C LEU A 114 -4.73 9.52 -1.97
N SER A 115 -4.70 8.20 -1.73
CA SER A 115 -5.75 7.30 -2.20
C SER A 115 -7.12 7.72 -1.67
N LEU A 116 -7.22 7.99 -0.36
CA LEU A 116 -8.46 8.44 0.28
C LEU A 116 -8.93 9.80 -0.26
N ILE A 117 -8.02 10.76 -0.46
CA ILE A 117 -8.36 12.07 -1.06
C ILE A 117 -8.94 11.89 -2.46
N ILE A 118 -8.30 11.09 -3.33
CA ILE A 118 -8.78 10.84 -4.70
C ILE A 118 -10.19 10.28 -4.67
N ILE A 119 -10.43 9.31 -3.80
CA ILE A 119 -11.73 8.65 -3.61
C ILE A 119 -12.78 9.65 -3.13
N PHE A 120 -12.45 10.44 -2.11
CA PHE A 120 -13.34 11.43 -1.51
C PHE A 120 -13.68 12.57 -2.47
N TRP A 121 -12.71 13.15 -3.17
CA TRP A 121 -12.93 14.22 -4.14
C TRP A 121 -13.80 13.79 -5.32
N LYS A 122 -13.55 12.60 -5.86
CA LYS A 122 -14.42 12.02 -6.89
C LYS A 122 -15.84 11.82 -6.37
N HIS A 123 -16.00 11.43 -5.11
CA HIS A 123 -17.32 11.22 -4.50
C HIS A 123 -18.09 12.53 -4.40
N LEU A 124 -17.42 13.61 -3.98
CA LEU A 124 -18.01 14.95 -3.94
C LEU A 124 -18.39 15.47 -5.34
N ARG A 125 -17.54 15.27 -6.36
CA ARG A 125 -17.86 15.66 -7.75
C ARG A 125 -19.07 14.91 -8.30
N ALA A 126 -19.13 13.59 -8.11
CA ALA A 126 -20.25 12.78 -8.60
C ALA A 126 -21.59 13.20 -7.98
N LYS A 127 -21.59 13.70 -6.74
CA LYS A 127 -22.78 14.26 -6.09
C LYS A 127 -23.21 15.61 -6.69
N LYS A 128 -22.26 16.42 -7.17
CA LYS A 128 -22.55 17.71 -7.83
C LYS A 128 -23.06 17.53 -9.27
N GLU A 129 -22.60 16.50 -9.98
CA GLU A 129 -22.99 16.22 -11.37
C GLU A 129 -24.34 15.50 -11.50
N LYS A 130 -24.90 14.99 -10.40
CA LYS A 130 -26.29 14.55 -10.31
C LYS A 130 -27.10 15.52 -9.43
N PRO A 131 -27.35 16.77 -9.87
CA PRO A 131 -28.43 17.53 -9.27
C PRO A 131 -29.73 16.79 -9.58
N LEU A 132 -30.47 16.50 -8.52
CA LEU A 132 -31.77 15.83 -8.54
C LEU A 132 -32.78 16.63 -9.39
#